data_AF-A0A1F3WTT5-F1
#
_entry.id   AF-A0A1F3WTT5-F1
#
_cell.length_a   1.000
_cell.length_b   1.000
_cell.length_c   1.000
_cell.angle_alpha   90.00
_cell.angle_beta   90.00
_cell.angle_gamma   90.00
#
_symmetry.space_group_name_H-M   'P 1'
#
loop_
_entity.id
_entity.type
_entity.pdbx_description
1 polymer ?
#
loop_
_entity_poly.entity_id
_entity_poly.type
_entity_poly.pdbx_seq_one_letter_code
_entity_poly.pdbx_strand_id
1 'polypeptide(L)'
;MKTTLKNSKLILLPLIAVFSLLIIQNSNAAQVTFIVKGHLDYVGEELAGTFSIGDLYHLEYSFDSTTIDSVPGDPIIGAYVDAIFSLSVTIGNYNAVGNGRSRIGVYDNTLFIDSNNNNLYVDKYRIDLLDPMIGDSINGYNLDNYQAALLSMTDLSGNVFTNDKLITYALDPSNFIGYMALTFSNPISGITGVQADISSFQVSSVPVPSAFWLLLPGLISLLGISRFKK
;
A
#
# COMPACT_ATOMS: atom_id res chain seq x y z
N MET A 1 -12.94 6.78 -81.75
CA MET A 1 -13.83 6.12 -80.77
C MET A 1 -13.46 6.68 -79.39
N LYS A 2 -14.31 7.57 -78.85
CA LYS A 2 -14.13 8.23 -77.54
C LYS A 2 -14.61 7.26 -76.46
N THR A 3 -13.78 6.94 -75.48
CA THR A 3 -14.20 6.32 -74.22
C THR A 3 -13.95 7.29 -73.08
N THR A 4 -15.05 7.64 -72.43
CA THR A 4 -15.15 8.61 -71.35
C THR A 4 -15.52 7.88 -70.05
N LEU A 5 -14.99 8.39 -68.93
CA LEU A 5 -15.48 8.28 -67.54
C LEU A 5 -15.41 6.92 -66.81
N LYS A 6 -14.70 6.89 -65.68
CA LYS A 6 -15.37 7.10 -64.37
C LYS A 6 -14.39 7.38 -63.23
N ASN A 7 -14.69 8.45 -62.50
CA ASN A 7 -14.15 8.78 -61.19
C ASN A 7 -14.45 7.65 -60.20
N SER A 8 -13.41 7.04 -59.61
CA SER A 8 -13.54 6.35 -58.31
C SER A 8 -13.16 7.34 -57.21
N LYS A 9 -14.19 8.08 -56.74
CA LYS A 9 -14.13 8.78 -55.47
C LYS A 9 -13.94 7.76 -54.33
N LEU A 10 -13.07 8.10 -53.40
CA LEU A 10 -13.12 7.77 -51.97
C LEU A 10 -13.50 6.33 -51.60
N ILE A 11 -12.49 5.50 -51.35
CA ILE A 11 -12.56 4.52 -50.26
C ILE A 11 -11.29 4.72 -49.43
N LEU A 12 -11.25 5.82 -48.69
CA LEU A 12 -10.16 6.14 -47.75
C LEU A 12 -10.74 6.52 -46.38
N LEU A 13 -11.78 5.82 -45.92
CA LEU A 13 -12.35 5.96 -44.57
C LEU A 13 -13.00 4.62 -44.17
N PRO A 14 -12.18 3.59 -43.86
CA PRO A 14 -12.34 3.04 -42.51
C PRO A 14 -11.02 2.62 -41.84
N LEU A 15 -9.85 2.96 -42.40
CA LEU A 15 -8.57 2.51 -41.82
C LEU A 15 -8.12 3.34 -40.60
N ILE A 16 -8.59 4.59 -40.46
CA ILE A 16 -8.19 5.48 -39.36
C ILE A 16 -8.95 5.19 -38.05
N ALA A 17 -10.11 4.54 -38.11
CA ALA A 17 -10.89 4.21 -36.89
C ALA A 17 -10.37 2.96 -36.16
N VAL A 18 -9.69 2.05 -36.86
CA VAL A 18 -9.17 0.80 -36.26
C VAL A 18 -7.79 0.99 -35.62
N PHE A 19 -7.00 1.97 -36.08
CA PHE A 19 -5.68 2.25 -35.50
C PHE A 19 -5.74 3.04 -34.17
N SER A 20 -6.86 3.69 -33.87
CA SER A 20 -7.05 4.46 -32.63
C SER A 20 -7.37 3.60 -31.40
N LEU A 21 -7.52 2.28 -31.56
CA LEU A 21 -7.72 1.35 -30.44
C LEU A 21 -6.43 0.72 -29.89
N LEU A 22 -5.26 1.03 -30.46
CA LEU A 22 -4.00 0.34 -30.15
C LEU A 22 -3.01 1.12 -29.28
N ILE A 23 -3.38 2.29 -28.77
CA ILE A 23 -2.53 3.09 -27.87
C ILE A 23 -3.52 3.72 -26.89
N ILE A 24 -3.64 3.28 -25.64
CA ILE A 24 -2.74 3.57 -24.54
C ILE A 24 -3.04 2.52 -23.45
N GLN A 25 -2.17 1.53 -23.26
CA GLN A 25 -2.04 0.88 -21.95
C GLN A 25 -0.82 1.47 -21.27
N ASN A 26 -0.92 2.73 -20.83
CA ASN A 26 -0.09 3.16 -19.73
C ASN A 26 -0.71 2.52 -18.48
N SER A 27 -0.29 1.29 -18.18
CA SER A 27 -0.35 0.75 -16.83
C SER A 27 0.55 1.62 -15.96
N ASN A 28 0.09 2.82 -15.61
CA ASN A 28 0.73 3.57 -14.54
C ASN A 28 0.59 2.71 -13.29
N ALA A 29 1.73 2.42 -12.67
CA ALA A 29 1.84 1.85 -11.34
C ALA A 29 0.68 2.34 -10.45
N ALA A 30 -0.15 1.41 -9.98
CA ALA A 30 -1.25 1.77 -9.11
C ALA A 30 -0.65 2.03 -7.73
N GLN A 31 -0.54 3.30 -7.35
CA GLN A 31 -0.45 3.65 -5.93
C GLN A 31 -1.57 2.90 -5.20
N VAL A 32 -1.20 2.13 -4.18
CA VAL A 32 -2.15 1.45 -3.31
C VAL A 32 -2.06 2.09 -1.95
N THR A 33 -3.20 2.42 -1.38
CA THR A 33 -3.31 2.95 -0.02
C THR A 33 -4.07 1.95 0.83
N PHE A 34 -3.48 1.53 1.94
CA PHE A 34 -4.15 0.72 2.95
C PHE A 34 -4.43 1.52 4.21
N ILE A 35 -5.56 1.21 4.82
CA ILE A 35 -6.01 1.72 6.11
C ILE A 35 -6.20 0.52 7.02
N VAL A 36 -5.45 0.47 8.12
CA VAL A 36 -5.50 -0.58 9.13
C VAL A 36 -5.93 0.05 10.46
N LYS A 37 -6.89 -0.57 11.14
CA LYS A 37 -7.38 -0.07 12.43
C LYS A 37 -7.50 -1.16 13.47
N GLY A 38 -7.42 -0.77 14.72
CA GLY A 38 -7.50 -1.61 15.91
C GLY A 38 -7.61 -0.75 17.15
N HIS A 39 -7.54 -1.37 18.32
CA HIS A 39 -7.51 -0.65 19.58
C HIS A 39 -6.26 -1.04 20.37
N LEU A 40 -5.75 -0.12 21.18
CA LEU A 40 -4.62 -0.43 22.04
C LEU A 40 -4.99 -1.56 23.00
N ASP A 41 -4.19 -2.63 22.99
CA ASP A 41 -4.28 -3.75 23.93
C ASP A 41 -3.09 -3.77 24.90
N TYR A 42 -2.08 -2.94 24.64
CA TYR A 42 -0.95 -2.68 25.51
C TYR A 42 -0.50 -1.22 25.44
N VAL A 43 -0.21 -0.64 26.61
CA VAL A 43 0.41 0.68 26.77
C VAL A 43 1.48 0.56 27.84
N GLY A 44 2.72 0.90 27.49
CA GLY A 44 3.81 1.01 28.45
C GLY A 44 3.52 2.08 29.51
N GLU A 45 3.89 1.81 30.76
CA GLU A 45 3.55 2.67 31.91
C GLU A 45 4.02 4.11 31.72
N GLU A 46 5.15 4.31 31.05
CA GLU A 46 5.74 5.62 30.81
C GLU A 46 5.01 6.46 29.77
N LEU A 47 4.16 5.83 28.96
CA LEU A 47 3.32 6.49 27.96
C LEU A 47 1.88 6.71 28.45
N ALA A 48 1.56 6.23 29.66
CA ALA A 48 0.25 6.40 30.27
C ALA A 48 -0.11 7.89 30.43
N GLY A 49 -1.38 8.21 30.21
CA GLY A 49 -1.90 9.59 30.24
C GLY A 49 -1.88 10.28 28.88
N THR A 50 -1.00 9.87 27.96
CA THR A 50 -1.12 10.20 26.53
C THR A 50 -1.90 9.11 25.79
N PHE A 51 -1.64 7.85 26.12
CA PHE A 51 -2.34 6.69 25.60
C PHE A 51 -3.12 5.96 26.69
N SER A 52 -4.18 5.28 26.29
CA SER A 52 -4.99 4.38 27.11
C SER A 52 -5.35 3.11 26.34
N ILE A 53 -5.41 1.98 27.04
CA ILE A 53 -5.99 0.74 26.50
C ILE A 53 -7.39 1.06 25.95
N GLY A 54 -7.69 0.58 24.74
CA GLY A 54 -8.93 0.87 24.05
C GLY A 54 -8.90 2.11 23.15
N ASP A 55 -7.82 2.91 23.16
CA ASP A 55 -7.66 4.00 22.19
C ASP A 55 -7.61 3.43 20.77
N LEU A 56 -8.29 4.11 19.83
CA LEU A 56 -8.29 3.72 18.43
C LEU A 56 -6.89 3.94 17.84
N TYR A 57 -6.28 2.86 17.36
CA TYR A 57 -5.06 2.90 16.55
C TYR A 57 -5.48 2.92 15.07
N HIS A 58 -5.02 3.93 14.34
CA HIS A 58 -5.25 4.08 12.90
C HIS A 58 -3.91 4.20 12.18
N LEU A 59 -3.57 3.18 11.39
CA LEU A 59 -2.42 3.15 10.48
C LEU A 59 -2.91 3.38 9.04
N GLU A 60 -2.34 4.35 8.35
CA GLU A 60 -2.54 4.54 6.91
C GLU A 60 -1.18 4.53 6.21
N TYR A 61 -1.06 3.78 5.12
CA TYR A 61 0.16 3.77 4.32
C TYR A 61 -0.14 3.64 2.84
N SER A 62 0.68 4.30 2.02
CA SER A 62 0.63 4.23 0.56
C SER A 62 1.96 3.76 0.00
N PHE A 63 1.91 2.86 -0.96
CA PHE A 63 3.10 2.29 -1.60
C PHE A 63 2.94 2.14 -3.10
N ASP A 64 4.09 2.02 -3.79
CA ASP A 64 4.16 1.70 -5.20
C ASP A 64 4.07 0.18 -5.40
N SER A 65 2.95 -0.30 -5.94
CA SER A 65 2.72 -1.72 -6.23
C SER A 65 3.65 -2.31 -7.30
N THR A 66 4.44 -1.48 -7.98
CA THR A 66 5.44 -1.89 -8.96
C THR A 66 6.86 -1.94 -8.41
N THR A 67 7.03 -1.69 -7.10
CA THR A 67 8.33 -1.82 -6.43
C THR A 67 8.91 -3.20 -6.69
N ILE A 68 10.17 -3.24 -7.12
CA ILE A 68 10.87 -4.48 -7.42
C ILE A 68 11.11 -5.25 -6.13
N ASP A 69 10.85 -6.56 -6.18
CA ASP A 69 11.24 -7.47 -5.11
C ASP A 69 12.77 -7.54 -5.00
N SER A 70 13.27 -7.34 -3.79
CA SER A 70 14.71 -7.37 -3.47
C SER A 70 15.26 -8.79 -3.30
N VAL A 71 14.41 -9.82 -3.26
CA VAL A 71 14.81 -11.24 -3.24
C VAL A 71 14.26 -11.97 -4.48
N PRO A 72 14.56 -11.49 -5.69
CA PRO A 72 13.93 -12.01 -6.89
C PRO A 72 14.26 -13.49 -7.11
N GLY A 73 13.22 -14.29 -7.34
CA GLY A 73 13.34 -15.72 -7.65
C GLY A 73 13.16 -16.64 -6.45
N ASP A 74 13.01 -16.11 -5.24
CA ASP A 74 12.49 -16.86 -4.10
C ASP A 74 10.96 -16.87 -4.16
N PRO A 75 10.29 -18.02 -4.31
CA PRO A 75 8.83 -18.06 -4.38
C PRO A 75 8.14 -17.90 -3.02
N ILE A 76 8.89 -17.92 -1.90
CA ILE A 76 8.37 -17.89 -0.53
C ILE A 76 8.50 -16.49 0.06
N ILE A 77 9.52 -15.72 -0.32
CA ILE A 77 9.89 -14.47 0.36
C ILE A 77 9.95 -13.31 -0.63
N GLY A 78 8.99 -12.40 -0.48
CA GLY A 78 8.96 -11.13 -1.18
C GLY A 78 9.33 -10.01 -0.23
N ALA A 79 10.33 -9.21 -0.60
CA ALA A 79 10.81 -8.09 0.21
C ALA A 79 10.91 -6.82 -0.62
N TYR A 80 10.05 -5.85 -0.30
CA TYR A 80 9.87 -4.62 -1.06
C TYR A 80 10.38 -3.44 -0.23
N VAL A 81 11.65 -3.13 -0.43
CA VAL A 81 12.35 -2.04 0.28
C VAL A 81 11.99 -0.70 -0.37
N ASP A 82 11.72 0.30 0.47
CA ASP A 82 11.38 1.67 0.08
C ASP A 82 10.10 1.77 -0.80
N ALA A 83 9.24 0.76 -0.73
CA ALA A 83 7.96 0.73 -1.45
C ALA A 83 6.97 1.77 -0.92
N ILE A 84 6.95 1.97 0.42
CA ILE A 84 6.05 2.91 1.09
C ILE A 84 6.63 4.32 0.97
N PHE A 85 5.87 5.22 0.35
CA PHE A 85 6.24 6.62 0.21
C PHE A 85 5.42 7.57 1.09
N SER A 86 4.35 7.07 1.71
CA SER A 86 3.55 7.82 2.68
C SER A 86 3.07 6.88 3.78
N LEU A 87 3.26 7.27 5.03
CA LEU A 87 2.88 6.51 6.20
C LEU A 87 2.41 7.47 7.30
N SER A 88 1.31 7.15 7.95
CA SER A 88 0.84 7.89 9.12
C SER A 88 0.19 6.96 10.14
N VAL A 89 0.41 7.27 11.41
CA VAL A 89 -0.25 6.63 12.54
C VAL A 89 -0.94 7.70 13.38
N THR A 90 -2.20 7.45 13.71
CA THR A 90 -2.97 8.24 14.67
C THR A 90 -3.46 7.35 15.79
N ILE A 91 -3.22 7.75 17.04
CA ILE A 91 -3.69 7.05 18.24
C ILE A 91 -4.32 8.09 19.17
N GLY A 92 -5.65 8.09 19.27
CA GLY A 92 -6.35 9.18 19.94
C GLY A 92 -6.00 10.54 19.31
N ASN A 93 -5.32 11.41 20.07
CA ASN A 93 -4.84 12.73 19.59
C ASN A 93 -3.36 12.72 19.14
N TYR A 94 -2.64 11.64 19.36
CA TYR A 94 -1.25 11.50 18.95
C TYR A 94 -1.16 11.23 17.46
N ASN A 95 -0.20 11.86 16.78
CA ASN A 95 0.05 11.66 15.37
C ASN A 95 1.53 11.46 15.12
N ALA A 96 1.84 10.50 14.25
CA ALA A 96 3.17 10.24 13.74
C ALA A 96 3.11 10.07 12.23
N VAL A 97 4.12 10.56 11.51
CA VAL A 97 4.23 10.42 10.06
C VAL A 97 5.59 9.85 9.69
N GLY A 98 5.62 9.02 8.66
CA GLY A 98 6.83 8.44 8.11
C GLY A 98 6.87 8.62 6.60
N ASN A 99 8.03 9.03 6.11
CA ASN A 99 8.39 9.02 4.69
C ASN A 99 9.82 8.50 4.47
N GLY A 100 10.42 7.95 5.53
CA GLY A 100 11.74 7.37 5.51
C GLY A 100 11.73 5.93 4.97
N ARG A 101 12.89 5.29 5.04
CA ARG A 101 13.08 3.95 4.52
C ARG A 101 12.22 2.94 5.26
N SER A 102 11.66 2.01 4.50
CA SER A 102 10.73 1.00 5.01
C SER A 102 10.86 -0.29 4.21
N ARG A 103 10.23 -1.37 4.71
CA ARG A 103 10.14 -2.62 3.97
C ARG A 103 8.77 -3.24 4.18
N ILE A 104 8.10 -3.60 3.07
CA ILE A 104 6.98 -4.53 3.08
C ILE A 104 7.54 -5.94 2.87
N GLY A 105 7.19 -6.88 3.73
CA GLY A 105 7.47 -8.30 3.55
C GLY A 105 6.17 -9.07 3.33
N VAL A 106 6.14 -9.89 2.28
CA VAL A 106 5.07 -10.85 2.00
C VAL A 106 5.72 -12.23 1.97
N TYR A 107 5.26 -13.13 2.82
CA TYR A 107 5.83 -14.46 2.99
C TYR A 107 4.74 -15.49 2.71
N ASP A 108 4.92 -16.29 1.68
CA ASP A 108 4.03 -17.38 1.28
C ASP A 108 4.57 -18.70 1.82
N ASN A 109 3.83 -19.30 2.76
CA ASN A 109 4.13 -20.61 3.34
C ASN A 109 5.57 -20.70 3.89
N THR A 110 6.01 -19.67 4.63
CA THR A 110 7.34 -19.62 5.24
C THR A 110 7.43 -20.50 6.48
N LEU A 111 8.57 -21.12 6.72
CA LEU A 111 8.82 -21.90 7.93
C LEU A 111 8.80 -20.99 9.17
N PHE A 112 7.99 -21.36 10.16
CA PHE A 112 7.91 -20.77 11.49
C PHE A 112 8.06 -21.87 12.54
N ILE A 113 8.91 -21.63 13.54
CA ILE A 113 9.11 -22.57 14.64
C ILE A 113 8.34 -22.03 15.85
N ASP A 114 7.35 -22.80 16.31
CA ASP A 114 6.54 -22.39 17.47
C ASP A 114 7.32 -22.55 18.80
N SER A 115 6.70 -22.13 19.91
CA SER A 115 7.30 -22.23 21.25
C SER A 115 7.57 -23.66 21.72
N ASN A 116 6.95 -24.65 21.07
CA ASN A 116 7.12 -26.07 21.34
C ASN A 116 8.12 -26.72 20.38
N ASN A 117 8.82 -25.91 19.57
CA ASN A 117 9.78 -26.35 18.57
C ASN A 117 9.15 -27.19 17.44
N ASN A 118 7.86 -26.98 17.16
CA ASN A 118 7.19 -27.54 16.00
C ASN A 118 7.42 -26.67 14.78
N ASN A 119 7.65 -27.32 13.63
CA ASN A 119 7.69 -26.66 12.34
C ASN A 119 6.27 -26.43 11.84
N LEU A 120 5.91 -25.17 11.68
CA LEU A 120 4.70 -24.70 11.02
C LEU A 120 5.09 -23.99 9.74
N TYR A 121 4.22 -24.04 8.73
CA TYR A 121 4.36 -23.16 7.58
C TYR A 121 3.22 -22.16 7.62
N VAL A 122 3.58 -20.89 7.52
CA VAL A 122 2.68 -19.78 7.80
C VAL A 122 2.76 -18.75 6.70
N ASP A 123 1.69 -18.01 6.51
CA ASP A 123 1.70 -16.82 5.68
C ASP A 123 1.93 -15.60 6.56
N LYS A 124 2.71 -14.64 6.05
CA LYS A 124 3.02 -13.43 6.82
C LYS A 124 2.98 -12.18 5.97
N TYR A 125 2.33 -11.15 6.48
CA TYR A 125 2.40 -9.79 5.97
C TYR A 125 3.01 -8.89 7.03
N ARG A 126 4.06 -8.15 6.69
CA ARG A 126 4.81 -7.35 7.66
C ARG A 126 5.26 -6.02 7.08
N ILE A 127 5.22 -4.97 7.90
CA ILE A 127 5.83 -3.68 7.61
C ILE A 127 6.90 -3.40 8.66
N ASP A 128 8.12 -3.19 8.17
CA ASP A 128 9.26 -2.77 8.97
C ASP A 128 9.65 -1.33 8.64
N LEU A 129 9.90 -0.56 9.69
CA LEU A 129 10.46 0.79 9.57
C LEU A 129 11.98 0.71 9.67
N LEU A 130 12.67 1.10 8.61
CA LEU A 130 14.13 1.17 8.60
C LEU A 130 14.63 2.52 9.13
N ASP A 131 13.82 3.56 8.98
CA ASP A 131 13.99 4.86 9.63
C ASP A 131 12.82 5.14 10.59
N PRO A 132 13.04 5.86 11.70
CA PRO A 132 11.97 6.19 12.64
C PRO A 132 10.94 7.14 12.01
N MET A 133 9.69 7.01 12.46
CA MET A 133 8.65 7.99 12.17
C MET A 133 8.92 9.30 12.95
N ILE A 134 8.37 10.39 12.44
CA ILE A 134 8.40 11.71 13.07
C ILE A 134 7.10 11.90 13.84
N GLY A 135 7.22 12.17 15.14
CA GLY A 135 6.11 12.44 16.04
C GLY A 135 6.62 13.07 17.33
N ASP A 136 5.70 13.57 18.15
CA ASP A 136 6.05 14.26 19.38
C ASP A 136 6.64 13.30 20.42
N SER A 137 7.59 13.78 21.22
CA SER A 137 8.09 13.03 22.37
C SER A 137 7.02 12.94 23.46
N ILE A 138 6.88 11.79 24.10
CA ILE A 138 5.95 11.56 25.20
C ILE A 138 6.74 11.31 26.47
N ASN A 139 6.57 12.17 27.48
CA ASN A 139 7.26 12.05 28.77
C ASN A 139 8.79 11.85 28.65
N GLY A 140 9.40 12.46 27.64
CA GLY A 140 10.84 12.35 27.35
C GLY A 140 11.25 11.11 26.54
N TYR A 141 10.31 10.29 26.08
CA TYR A 141 10.54 9.22 25.13
C TYR A 141 10.27 9.69 23.70
N ASN A 142 11.21 9.46 22.79
CA ASN A 142 11.05 9.77 21.36
C ASN A 142 10.58 8.53 20.61
N LEU A 143 9.87 8.72 19.49
CA LEU A 143 9.61 7.61 18.58
C LEU A 143 10.91 6.95 18.13
N ASP A 144 10.87 5.63 18.11
CA ASP A 144 11.98 4.79 17.73
C ASP A 144 11.47 3.63 16.86
N ASN A 145 12.36 3.07 16.06
CA ASN A 145 12.09 1.89 15.23
C ASN A 145 12.83 0.64 15.73
N TYR A 146 13.41 0.67 16.94
CA TYR A 146 14.03 -0.52 17.51
C TYR A 146 13.02 -1.68 17.67
N GLN A 147 13.38 -2.81 17.05
CA GLN A 147 12.95 -4.18 17.37
C GLN A 147 11.50 -4.61 17.08
N ALA A 148 10.58 -3.70 16.75
CA ALA A 148 9.20 -4.06 16.42
C ALA A 148 8.86 -3.83 14.94
N ALA A 149 8.06 -4.74 14.38
CA ALA A 149 7.34 -4.44 13.15
C ALA A 149 6.28 -3.38 13.46
N LEU A 150 6.09 -2.41 12.56
CA LEU A 150 4.97 -1.47 12.68
C LEU A 150 3.63 -2.21 12.54
N LEU A 151 3.61 -3.19 11.64
CA LEU A 151 2.49 -4.09 11.40
C LEU A 151 3.06 -5.49 11.19
N SER A 152 2.50 -6.49 11.87
CA SER A 152 2.78 -7.90 11.61
C SER A 152 1.49 -8.68 11.66
N MET A 153 1.20 -9.44 10.62
CA MET A 153 0.06 -10.35 10.51
C MET A 153 0.57 -11.71 10.07
N THR A 154 0.24 -12.75 10.82
CA THR A 154 0.64 -14.13 10.55
C THR A 154 -0.60 -15.03 10.49
N ASP A 155 -0.84 -15.70 9.37
CA ASP A 155 -1.83 -16.77 9.25
C ASP A 155 -1.15 -18.11 9.52
N LEU A 156 -1.58 -18.78 10.58
CA LEU A 156 -1.03 -20.07 10.98
C LEU A 156 -1.48 -21.23 10.08
N SER A 157 -2.45 -21.00 9.19
CA SER A 157 -2.90 -22.01 8.24
C SER A 157 -1.98 -22.11 7.01
N GLY A 158 -1.32 -21.01 6.63
CA GLY A 158 -0.44 -20.93 5.45
C GLY A 158 -1.19 -21.02 4.13
N ASN A 159 -2.41 -20.48 4.05
CA ASN A 159 -3.26 -20.59 2.83
C ASN A 159 -3.84 -19.25 2.34
N VAL A 160 -3.53 -18.12 2.99
CA VAL A 160 -4.02 -16.81 2.57
C VAL A 160 -3.25 -16.27 1.37
N PHE A 161 -1.95 -16.56 1.30
CA PHE A 161 -1.10 -16.21 0.17
C PHE A 161 -0.90 -17.42 -0.74
N THR A 162 -0.61 -17.11 -2.01
CA THR A 162 -0.33 -18.09 -3.07
C THR A 162 0.91 -17.71 -3.88
N ASN A 163 1.52 -16.60 -3.47
CA ASN A 163 2.79 -16.06 -3.94
C ASN A 163 3.22 -14.95 -2.96
N ASP A 164 4.44 -14.51 -3.15
CA ASP A 164 5.18 -13.53 -2.36
C ASP A 164 5.03 -12.08 -2.87
N LYS A 165 4.05 -11.80 -3.73
CA LYS A 165 3.91 -10.47 -4.36
C LYS A 165 3.26 -9.45 -3.44
N LEU A 166 3.57 -8.17 -3.67
CA LEU A 166 2.83 -7.06 -3.06
C LEU A 166 1.32 -7.23 -3.27
N ILE A 167 0.59 -7.27 -2.17
CA ILE A 167 -0.86 -7.35 -2.18
C ILE A 167 -1.46 -6.00 -2.58
N THR A 168 -2.52 -6.02 -3.38
CA THR A 168 -3.26 -4.81 -3.78
C THR A 168 -4.74 -4.87 -3.38
N TYR A 169 -5.06 -5.77 -2.46
CA TYR A 169 -6.40 -6.07 -1.98
C TYR A 169 -6.41 -6.08 -0.45
N ALA A 170 -7.59 -5.86 0.12
CA ALA A 170 -7.79 -5.91 1.57
C ALA A 170 -7.61 -7.35 2.08
N LEU A 171 -6.87 -7.50 3.18
CA LEU A 171 -6.81 -8.76 3.94
C LEU A 171 -7.99 -8.83 4.92
N ASP A 172 -8.47 -10.03 5.19
CA ASP A 172 -9.41 -10.27 6.30
C ASP A 172 -8.60 -10.52 7.59
N PRO A 173 -8.61 -9.60 8.57
CA PRO A 173 -7.85 -9.78 9.80
C PRO A 173 -8.20 -11.05 10.58
N SER A 174 -9.39 -11.61 10.41
CA SER A 174 -9.81 -12.82 11.14
C SER A 174 -9.02 -14.08 10.75
N ASN A 175 -8.34 -14.08 9.60
CA ASN A 175 -7.44 -15.15 9.18
C ASN A 175 -6.05 -15.03 9.82
N PHE A 176 -5.74 -13.93 10.49
CA PHE A 176 -4.40 -13.64 10.98
C PHE A 176 -4.37 -13.46 12.50
N ILE A 177 -3.25 -13.85 13.10
CA ILE A 177 -2.82 -13.33 14.39
C ILE A 177 -1.85 -12.20 14.09
N GLY A 178 -2.11 -11.00 14.61
CA GLY A 178 -1.28 -9.85 14.29
C GLY A 178 -1.43 -8.71 15.26
N TYR A 179 -0.56 -7.72 15.08
CA TYR A 179 -0.52 -6.50 15.87
C TYR A 179 -0.04 -5.32 15.04
N MET A 180 -0.39 -4.13 15.50
CA MET A 180 0.29 -2.88 15.16
C MET A 180 1.05 -2.37 16.38
N ALA A 181 2.22 -1.77 16.19
CA ALA A 181 3.00 -1.29 17.33
C ALA A 181 3.77 0.00 17.01
N LEU A 182 3.91 0.86 18.02
CA LEU A 182 4.92 1.93 18.02
C LEU A 182 5.85 1.72 19.21
N THR A 183 7.13 1.91 18.94
CA THR A 183 8.18 1.84 19.96
C THR A 183 8.68 3.25 20.25
N PHE A 184 9.00 3.50 21.51
CA PHE A 184 9.57 4.75 21.95
C PHE A 184 10.81 4.47 22.81
N SER A 185 11.84 5.31 22.69
CA SER A 185 13.06 5.17 23.45
C SER A 185 13.41 6.41 24.24
N ASN A 186 14.01 6.17 25.39
CA ASN A 186 14.65 7.17 26.22
C ASN A 186 16.07 6.67 26.54
N PRO A 187 17.11 7.50 26.34
CA PRO A 187 18.51 7.07 26.52
C PRO A 187 18.86 6.70 27.97
N ILE A 188 18.04 7.07 28.95
CA ILE A 188 18.25 6.82 30.37
C ILE A 188 17.37 5.66 30.85
N SER A 189 16.09 5.67 30.45
CA SER A 189 15.07 4.78 31.00
C SER A 189 14.78 3.54 30.15
N GLY A 190 15.27 3.48 28.91
CA GLY A 190 15.15 2.31 28.04
C GLY A 190 14.08 2.44 26.96
N ILE A 191 13.46 1.32 26.60
CA ILE A 191 12.50 1.21 25.49
C ILE A 191 11.13 0.83 26.05
N THR A 192 10.09 1.50 25.55
CA THR A 192 8.68 1.23 25.88
C THR A 192 7.86 1.31 24.59
N GLY A 193 6.55 1.10 24.65
CA GLY A 193 5.73 1.13 23.44
C GLY A 193 4.24 1.01 23.67
N VAL A 194 3.53 1.05 22.56
CA VAL A 194 2.11 0.71 22.48
C VAL A 194 1.91 -0.39 21.46
N GLN A 195 0.95 -1.26 21.73
CA GLN A 195 0.51 -2.30 20.80
C GLN A 195 -1.01 -2.23 20.67
N ALA A 196 -1.48 -2.55 19.47
CA ALA A 196 -2.89 -2.66 19.16
C ALA A 196 -3.22 -3.99 18.48
N ASP A 197 -4.45 -4.45 18.68
CA ASP A 197 -5.06 -5.48 17.86
C ASP A 197 -5.25 -4.99 16.41
N ILE A 198 -5.70 -5.88 15.52
CA ILE A 198 -6.09 -5.53 14.16
C ILE A 198 -7.56 -5.94 13.97
N SER A 199 -8.44 -4.95 13.90
CA SER A 199 -9.88 -5.14 13.72
C SER A 199 -10.34 -4.89 12.29
N SER A 200 -9.57 -4.12 11.50
CA SER A 200 -9.90 -3.86 10.10
C SER A 200 -8.64 -3.64 9.26
N PHE A 201 -8.70 -4.07 8.01
CA PHE A 201 -7.69 -3.82 6.98
C PHE A 201 -8.42 -3.53 5.68
N GLN A 202 -8.28 -2.31 5.17
CA GLN A 202 -9.07 -1.81 4.05
C GLN A 202 -8.14 -1.23 2.98
N VAL A 203 -8.50 -1.42 1.71
CA VAL A 203 -7.86 -0.74 0.59
C VAL A 203 -8.64 0.53 0.25
N SER A 204 -7.98 1.68 0.31
CA SER A 204 -8.51 2.92 -0.23
C SER A 204 -8.19 2.95 -1.72
N SER A 205 -9.22 2.71 -2.54
CA SER A 205 -9.08 2.91 -3.98
C SER A 205 -9.12 4.40 -4.27
N VAL A 206 -7.94 5.01 -4.47
CA VAL A 206 -7.90 6.34 -5.10
C VAL A 206 -8.13 6.11 -6.60
N PRO A 207 -9.24 6.59 -7.18
CA PRO A 207 -9.40 6.50 -8.62
C PRO A 207 -8.30 7.35 -9.25
N VAL A 208 -7.34 6.72 -9.93
CA VAL A 208 -6.47 7.44 -10.87
C VAL A 208 -7.42 8.19 -11.80
N PRO A 209 -7.34 9.53 -11.95
CA PRO A 209 -8.32 10.26 -12.73
C PRO A 209 -8.28 9.83 -14.19
N SER A 210 -9.12 8.86 -14.57
CA SER A 210 -9.51 8.59 -15.97
C SER A 210 -10.03 9.86 -16.65
N ALA A 211 -10.39 10.88 -15.87
CA ALA A 211 -10.70 12.24 -16.30
C ALA A 211 -9.57 12.90 -17.11
N PHE A 212 -8.29 12.62 -16.84
CA PHE A 212 -7.18 13.20 -17.61
C PHE A 212 -7.18 12.69 -19.07
N TRP A 213 -7.57 11.43 -19.28
CA TRP A 213 -7.69 10.84 -20.61
C TRP A 213 -9.01 11.20 -21.32
N LEU A 214 -10.09 11.51 -20.58
CA LEU A 214 -11.35 12.03 -21.14
C LEU A 214 -11.26 13.52 -21.56
N LEU A 215 -10.37 14.30 -20.95
CA LEU A 215 -10.17 15.71 -21.29
C LEU A 215 -9.58 15.91 -22.70
N LEU A 216 -8.71 14.99 -23.16
CA LEU A 216 -8.07 15.06 -24.47
C LEU A 216 -9.04 14.99 -25.66
N PRO A 217 -9.96 14.00 -25.77
CA PRO A 217 -10.98 14.00 -26.82
C PRO A 217 -12.00 15.13 -26.64
N GLY A 218 -12.28 15.54 -25.39
CA GLY A 218 -13.13 16.69 -25.09
C GLY A 218 -12.61 18.01 -25.67
N LEU A 219 -11.29 18.27 -25.58
CA LEU A 219 -10.69 19.48 -26.14
C LEU A 219 -10.68 19.50 -27.68
N ILE A 220 -10.43 18.35 -28.31
CA ILE A 220 -10.40 18.22 -29.77
C ILE A 220 -11.79 18.44 -30.36
N SER A 221 -12.84 17.92 -29.71
CA SER A 221 -14.22 18.17 -30.14
C SER A 221 -14.63 19.65 -29.99
N LEU A 222 -14.19 20.34 -28.93
CA LEU A 222 -14.44 21.77 -28.74
C LEU A 222 -13.78 22.64 -29.82
N LEU A 223 -12.55 22.31 -30.22
CA LEU A 223 -11.83 23.01 -31.30
C LEU A 223 -12.42 22.71 -32.69
N GLY A 224 -12.99 21.52 -32.89
CA GLY A 224 -13.70 21.16 -34.12
C GLY A 224 -15.00 21.94 -34.32
N ILE A 225 -15.78 22.13 -33.25
CA ILE A 225 -17.07 22.85 -33.32
C ILE A 225 -16.90 24.36 -33.56
N SER A 226 -15.82 24.97 -33.06
CA SER A 226 -15.58 26.41 -33.27
C SER A 226 -15.27 26.79 -34.73
N ARG A 227 -14.88 25.83 -35.58
CA ARG A 227 -14.59 26.05 -37.00
C ARG A 227 -15.79 25.93 -37.94
N PHE A 228 -16.95 25.46 -37.46
CA PHE A 228 -18.18 25.33 -38.25
C PHE A 228 -19.13 26.54 -38.15
N LYS A 229 -18.75 27.59 -37.41
CA LYS A 229 -19.45 28.89 -37.43
C LYS A 229 -18.67 29.90 -38.28
N LYS A 230 -18.72 29.75 -39.60
CA LYS A 230 -18.52 30.82 -40.57
C LYS A 230 -19.34 30.52 -41.82
#